data_AF-A0A662V3X6-F1
#
_entry.id   AF-A0A662V3X6-F1
#
_cell.length_a   1.000
_cell.length_b   1.000
_cell.length_c   1.000
_cell.angle_alpha   90.00
_cell.angle_beta   90.00
_cell.angle_gamma   90.00
#
_symmetry.space_group_name_H-M   'P 1'
#
loop_
_entity.id
_entity.type
_entity.pdbx_description
1 polymer ?
#
loop_
_entity_poly.entity_id
_entity_poly.type
_entity_poly.pdbx_seq_one_letter_code
_entity_poly.pdbx_strand_id
1 'polypeptide(L)'
;MVKLITMNVRDLDNLINKIVNSGYKIEYGAHAVLPDNSEIEEIYVFKNERLLGIVIAHYISQYYKVIIENEEADDSTILKKLLEVKYSNNKWRTPVSPIAVLTDDDELVRIFEKYKDEYPCDEAKRLSNIYKEKTPINKNIISGLLARAIENSIPYKLVIHI
;
A
#
# COMPACT_ATOMS: atom_id res chain seq x y z
N MET A 1 6.10 7.59 -21.93
CA MET A 1 6.42 6.15 -21.80
C MET A 1 6.05 5.74 -20.40
N VAL A 2 5.28 4.67 -20.23
CA VAL A 2 4.91 4.18 -18.89
C VAL A 2 6.14 3.59 -18.22
N LYS A 3 6.38 3.96 -16.96
CA LYS A 3 7.48 3.51 -16.12
C LYS A 3 6.91 2.70 -14.95
N LEU A 4 7.60 1.62 -14.60
CA LEU A 4 7.40 0.90 -13.35
C LEU A 4 8.50 1.33 -12.37
N ILE A 5 8.10 1.90 -11.25
CA ILE A 5 8.99 2.30 -10.15
C ILE A 5 8.69 1.38 -8.96
N THR A 6 9.74 0.84 -8.35
CA THR A 6 9.64 0.15 -7.07
C THR A 6 10.37 0.95 -6.02
N MET A 7 9.74 1.22 -4.88
CA MET A 7 10.37 2.00 -3.81
C MET A 7 10.01 1.49 -2.42
N ASN A 8 10.94 1.67 -1.48
CA ASN A 8 10.72 1.35 -0.08
C ASN A 8 10.04 2.55 0.60
N VAL A 9 8.90 2.29 1.23
CA VAL A 9 8.09 3.26 1.96
C VAL A 9 7.80 2.68 3.34
N ARG A 10 7.85 3.53 4.36
CA ARG A 10 7.63 3.16 5.77
C ARG A 10 6.27 3.64 6.28
N ASP A 11 5.76 4.72 5.70
CA ASP A 11 4.47 5.33 5.99
C ASP A 11 3.71 5.60 4.69
N LEU A 12 2.74 4.74 4.40
CA LEU A 12 1.91 4.85 3.19
C LEU A 12 1.03 6.11 3.22
N ASP A 13 0.53 6.50 4.40
CA ASP A 13 -0.31 7.69 4.56
C ASP A 13 0.49 8.96 4.28
N ASN A 14 1.74 9.03 4.75
CA ASN A 14 2.63 10.14 4.46
C ASN A 14 2.97 10.24 2.96
N LEU A 15 3.16 9.11 2.27
CA LEU A 15 3.36 9.11 0.82
C LEU A 15 2.15 9.66 0.09
N ILE A 16 0.95 9.16 0.43
CA ILE A 16 -0.32 9.61 -0.16
C ILE A 16 -0.50 11.11 0.07
N ASN A 17 -0.27 11.58 1.30
CA ASN A 17 -0.33 13.00 1.63
C ASN A 17 0.67 13.82 0.82
N LYS A 18 1.89 13.31 0.57
CA LYS A 18 2.88 13.99 -0.27
C LYS A 18 2.39 14.13 -1.72
N ILE A 19 1.77 13.09 -2.27
CA ILE A 19 1.19 13.11 -3.62
C ILE A 19 0.05 14.13 -3.68
N VAL A 20 -0.89 14.08 -2.73
CA VAL A 20 -2.03 15.03 -2.65
C VAL A 20 -1.54 16.48 -2.51
N ASN A 21 -0.59 16.74 -1.63
CA ASN A 21 0.00 18.07 -1.43
C ASN A 21 0.78 18.59 -2.65
N SER A 22 1.09 17.72 -3.62
CA SER A 22 1.71 18.09 -4.90
C SER A 22 0.66 18.38 -6.00
N GLY A 23 -0.63 18.45 -5.64
CA GLY A 23 -1.72 18.84 -6.53
C GLY A 23 -2.39 17.67 -7.27
N TYR A 24 -2.19 16.44 -6.80
CA TYR A 24 -2.85 15.26 -7.35
C TYR A 24 -4.09 14.91 -6.52
N LYS A 25 -5.05 14.24 -7.16
CA LYS A 25 -6.19 13.59 -6.52
C LYS A 25 -5.92 12.10 -6.41
N ILE A 26 -6.36 11.48 -5.33
CA ILE A 26 -6.24 10.05 -5.09
C ILE A 26 -7.63 9.42 -5.06
N GLU A 27 -7.77 8.26 -5.70
CA GLU A 27 -8.94 7.39 -5.57
C GLU A 27 -8.49 5.98 -5.19
N TYR A 28 -9.19 5.37 -4.23
CA TYR A 28 -8.88 4.02 -3.77
C TYR A 28 -9.58 2.99 -4.64
N GLY A 29 -8.82 1.99 -5.07
CA GLY A 29 -9.24 0.91 -5.95
C GLY A 29 -9.59 -0.36 -5.19
N ALA A 30 -9.15 -1.49 -5.73
CA ALA A 30 -9.31 -2.77 -5.06
C ALA A 30 -8.53 -2.80 -3.73
N HIS A 31 -9.15 -3.40 -2.72
CA HIS A 31 -8.56 -3.65 -1.42
C HIS A 31 -8.79 -5.12 -1.03
N ALA A 32 -7.79 -5.75 -0.43
CA ALA A 32 -7.88 -7.13 0.05
C ALA A 32 -7.07 -7.30 1.33
N VAL A 33 -7.62 -8.09 2.26
CA VAL A 33 -6.90 -8.62 3.41
C VAL A 33 -6.47 -10.05 3.08
N LEU A 34 -5.18 -10.34 3.26
CA LEU A 34 -4.57 -11.64 2.97
C LEU A 34 -4.70 -12.60 4.17
N PRO A 35 -4.52 -13.91 3.97
CA PRO A 35 -4.60 -14.90 5.07
C PRO A 35 -3.59 -14.68 6.21
N ASP A 36 -2.49 -13.99 5.95
CA ASP A 36 -1.49 -13.60 6.95
C ASP A 36 -1.82 -12.27 7.65
N ASN A 37 -3.03 -11.74 7.44
CA ASN A 37 -3.55 -10.47 7.97
C ASN A 37 -2.81 -9.22 7.47
N SER A 38 -1.95 -9.36 6.46
CA SER A 38 -1.48 -8.21 5.70
C SER A 38 -2.55 -7.74 4.72
N GLU A 39 -2.39 -6.52 4.21
CA GLU A 39 -3.34 -5.85 3.37
C GLU A 39 -2.70 -5.42 2.06
N ILE A 40 -3.52 -5.38 1.03
CA ILE A 40 -3.16 -4.92 -0.28
C ILE A 40 -4.16 -3.88 -0.73
N GLU A 41 -3.64 -2.80 -1.31
CA GLU A 41 -4.47 -1.73 -1.84
C GLU A 41 -3.93 -1.22 -3.18
N GLU A 42 -4.86 -1.01 -4.10
CA GLU A 42 -4.67 -0.25 -5.33
C GLU A 42 -5.05 1.20 -5.10
N ILE A 43 -4.22 2.13 -5.55
CA ILE A 43 -4.42 3.56 -5.37
C ILE A 43 -4.20 4.24 -6.71
N TYR A 44 -5.23 4.87 -7.24
CA TYR A 44 -5.22 5.58 -8.51
C TYR A 44 -4.90 7.07 -8.29
N VAL A 45 -3.96 7.59 -9.07
CA VAL A 45 -3.43 8.94 -8.97
C VAL A 45 -3.86 9.76 -10.18
N PHE A 46 -4.60 10.83 -9.94
CA PHE A 46 -5.17 11.69 -10.96
C PHE A 46 -4.64 13.12 -10.89
N LYS A 47 -4.59 13.80 -12.04
CA LYS A 47 -4.41 15.26 -12.14
C LYS A 47 -5.22 15.76 -13.32
N ASN A 48 -6.02 16.80 -13.12
CA ASN A 48 -6.94 17.34 -14.14
C ASN A 48 -7.83 16.25 -14.78
N GLU A 49 -8.43 15.39 -13.94
CA GLU A 49 -9.29 14.25 -14.35
C GLU A 49 -8.62 13.16 -15.22
N ARG A 50 -7.30 13.23 -15.43
CA ARG A 50 -6.53 12.19 -16.12
C ARG A 50 -5.84 11.27 -15.12
N LEU A 51 -5.95 9.96 -15.33
CA LEU A 51 -5.17 8.95 -14.62
C LEU A 51 -3.69 9.06 -15.04
N LEU A 52 -2.81 9.31 -14.06
CA LEU A 52 -1.37 9.49 -14.27
C LEU A 52 -0.52 8.47 -13.52
N GLY A 53 -1.10 7.77 -12.55
CA GLY A 53 -0.38 6.78 -11.78
C GLY A 53 -1.28 5.73 -11.14
N ILE A 54 -0.72 4.55 -10.94
CA ILE A 54 -1.31 3.48 -10.16
C ILE A 54 -0.27 3.04 -9.15
N VAL A 55 -0.60 3.12 -7.86
CA VAL A 55 0.23 2.64 -6.76
C VAL A 55 -0.37 1.35 -6.23
N ILE A 56 0.46 0.33 -6.09
CA ILE A 56 0.12 -0.95 -5.47
C ILE A 56 0.96 -1.07 -4.20
N ALA A 57 0.27 -1.17 -3.06
CA ALA A 57 0.92 -1.28 -1.76
C ALA A 57 0.51 -2.57 -1.06
N HIS A 58 1.49 -3.33 -0.59
CA HIS A 58 1.31 -4.45 0.34
C HIS A 58 1.85 -4.02 1.71
N TYR A 59 0.97 -3.96 2.70
CA TYR A 59 1.24 -3.32 3.98
C TYR A 59 0.60 -4.06 5.15
N ILE A 60 1.01 -3.70 6.36
CA ILE A 60 0.28 -4.02 7.59
C ILE A 60 -0.24 -2.71 8.20
N SER A 61 -1.30 -2.82 8.99
CA SER A 61 -1.93 -1.69 9.67
C SER A 61 -2.12 -1.97 11.16
N GLN A 62 -2.74 -1.03 11.86
CA GLN A 62 -3.16 -1.21 13.24
C GLN A 62 -4.07 -2.45 13.45
N TYR A 63 -4.74 -2.96 12.42
CA TYR A 63 -5.55 -4.18 12.53
C TYR A 63 -4.70 -5.44 12.63
N TYR A 64 -3.56 -5.49 11.94
CA TYR A 64 -2.60 -6.59 12.04
C TYR A 64 -2.13 -6.76 13.50
N LYS A 65 -1.85 -5.66 14.20
CA LYS A 65 -1.52 -5.68 15.62
C LYS A 65 -2.60 -6.39 16.44
N VAL A 66 -3.86 -6.01 16.24
CA VAL A 66 -4.99 -6.57 16.99
C VAL A 66 -5.02 -8.09 16.83
N ILE A 67 -4.84 -8.60 15.61
CA ILE A 67 -4.85 -10.04 15.37
C ILE A 67 -3.66 -10.71 16.05
N ILE A 68 -2.44 -10.22 15.85
CA ILE A 68 -1.23 -10.87 16.40
C ILE A 68 -1.19 -10.86 17.92
N GLU A 69 -1.70 -9.79 18.56
CA GLU A 69 -1.73 -9.70 20.03
C GLU A 69 -2.89 -10.48 20.67
N ASN A 70 -3.81 -11.01 19.86
CA ASN A 70 -5.03 -11.67 20.34
C ASN A 70 -5.32 -12.97 19.56
N GLU A 71 -4.28 -13.65 19.09
CA GLU A 71 -4.38 -14.86 18.26
C GLU A 71 -5.15 -15.99 18.98
N GLU A 72 -5.08 -16.04 20.31
CA GLU A 72 -5.75 -17.03 21.17
C GLU A 72 -7.10 -16.54 21.73
N ALA A 73 -7.55 -15.34 21.37
CA ALA A 73 -8.80 -14.78 21.89
C ALA A 73 -10.01 -15.27 21.07
N ASP A 74 -11.19 -15.27 21.69
CA ASP A 74 -12.44 -15.56 20.97
C ASP A 74 -12.82 -14.44 19.98
N ASP A 75 -13.64 -14.79 18.99
CA ASP A 75 -14.09 -13.88 17.93
C ASP A 75 -14.78 -12.61 18.47
N SER A 76 -15.51 -12.70 19.58
CA SER A 76 -16.20 -11.54 20.17
C SER A 76 -15.19 -10.54 20.73
N THR A 77 -14.14 -11.05 21.37
CA THR A 77 -13.04 -10.25 21.91
C THR A 77 -12.23 -9.62 20.78
N ILE A 78 -11.91 -10.37 19.73
CA ILE A 78 -11.20 -9.85 18.56
C ILE A 78 -12.03 -8.75 17.88
N LEU A 79 -13.32 -9.00 17.62
CA LEU A 79 -14.21 -8.02 17.00
C LEU A 79 -14.29 -6.72 17.81
N LYS A 80 -14.41 -6.83 19.13
CA LYS A 80 -14.43 -5.66 20.01
C LYS A 80 -13.15 -4.83 19.87
N LYS A 81 -11.98 -5.48 19.89
CA LYS A 81 -10.68 -4.79 19.74
C LYS A 81 -10.51 -4.17 18.35
N LEU A 82 -10.96 -4.84 17.29
CA LEU A 82 -10.94 -4.28 15.93
C LEU A 82 -11.79 -3.00 15.85
N LEU A 83 -12.96 -2.99 16.50
CA LEU A 83 -13.81 -1.80 16.57
C LEU A 83 -13.16 -0.67 17.37
N GLU A 84 -12.56 -0.96 18.53
CA GLU A 84 -11.83 0.03 19.33
C GLU A 84 -10.74 0.71 18.50
N VAL A 85 -9.96 -0.08 17.76
CA VAL A 85 -8.89 0.44 16.91
C VAL A 85 -9.43 1.21 15.70
N LYS A 86 -10.52 0.76 15.07
CA LYS A 86 -11.17 1.45 13.93
C LYS A 86 -11.56 2.90 14.26
N TYR A 87 -12.05 3.13 15.48
CA TYR A 87 -12.48 4.45 15.97
C TYR A 87 -11.39 5.21 16.75
N SER A 88 -10.19 4.64 16.86
CA SER A 88 -9.05 5.33 17.48
C SER A 88 -8.42 6.37 16.54
N ASN A 89 -7.65 7.30 17.12
CA ASN A 89 -6.84 8.25 16.37
C ASN A 89 -5.49 7.66 15.92
N ASN A 90 -5.15 6.43 16.36
CA ASN A 90 -3.88 5.79 16.03
C ASN A 90 -4.03 4.92 14.78
N LYS A 91 -4.04 5.57 13.61
CA LYS A 91 -4.12 4.90 12.31
C LYS A 91 -2.76 4.96 11.65
N TRP A 92 -2.31 3.83 11.13
CA TRP A 92 -1.06 3.75 10.41
C TRP A 92 -1.09 2.61 9.40
N ARG A 93 -0.43 2.83 8.27
CA ARG A 93 -0.27 1.83 7.21
C ARG A 93 1.19 1.78 6.82
N THR A 94 1.83 0.64 7.08
CA THR A 94 3.27 0.46 6.87
C THR A 94 3.52 -0.64 5.85
N PRO A 95 4.07 -0.28 4.66
CA PRO A 95 4.43 -1.26 3.65
C PRO A 95 5.42 -2.31 4.16
N VAL A 96 5.13 -3.57 3.84
CA VAL A 96 5.96 -4.73 4.20
C VAL A 96 6.78 -5.26 3.04
N SER A 97 6.48 -4.80 1.83
CA SER A 97 7.29 -4.96 0.62
C SER A 97 7.56 -3.59 0.00
N PRO A 98 8.49 -3.48 -0.96
CA PRO A 98 8.53 -2.32 -1.84
C PRO A 98 7.15 -2.10 -2.46
N ILE A 99 6.69 -0.85 -2.52
CA ILE A 99 5.48 -0.52 -3.26
C ILE A 99 5.83 -0.45 -4.74
N ALA A 100 4.86 -0.74 -5.60
CA ALA A 100 5.00 -0.60 -7.04
C ALA A 100 4.19 0.59 -7.53
N VAL A 101 4.78 1.41 -8.40
CA VAL A 101 4.11 2.54 -9.03
C VAL A 101 4.24 2.45 -10.53
N LEU A 102 3.11 2.41 -11.23
CA LEU A 102 3.04 2.51 -12.67
C LEU A 102 2.64 3.94 -13.03
N THR A 103 3.48 4.67 -13.76
CA THR A 103 3.18 6.07 -14.12
C THR A 103 3.84 6.47 -15.43
N ASP A 104 3.19 7.34 -16.21
CA ASP A 104 3.77 8.02 -17.38
C ASP A 104 4.10 9.50 -17.09
N ASP A 105 3.90 9.96 -15.87
CA ASP A 105 4.06 11.35 -15.44
C ASP A 105 5.44 11.60 -14.80
N ASP A 106 6.25 12.43 -15.45
CA ASP A 106 7.62 12.72 -14.99
C ASP A 106 7.65 13.55 -13.70
N GLU A 107 6.58 14.28 -13.35
CA GLU A 107 6.48 14.98 -12.08
C GLU A 107 6.30 13.99 -10.92
N LEU A 108 5.42 13.00 -11.05
CA LEU A 108 5.29 11.88 -10.10
C LEU A 108 6.61 11.13 -9.92
N VAL A 109 7.32 10.82 -11.02
CA VAL A 109 8.65 10.17 -10.95
C VAL A 109 9.59 10.96 -10.04
N ARG A 110 9.69 12.28 -10.23
CA ARG A 110 10.56 13.16 -9.41
C ARG A 110 10.11 13.25 -7.96
N ILE A 111 8.81 13.17 -7.68
CA ILE A 111 8.28 13.12 -6.32
C ILE A 111 8.79 11.84 -5.64
N PHE A 112 8.67 10.70 -6.30
CA PHE A 112 9.08 9.40 -5.76
C PHE A 112 10.59 9.28 -5.58
N GLU A 113 11.40 9.76 -6.53
CA GLU A 113 12.87 9.74 -6.43
C GLU A 113 13.41 10.52 -5.23
N LYS A 114 12.70 11.58 -4.82
CA LYS A 114 13.08 12.45 -3.71
C LYS A 114 12.42 12.06 -2.38
N TYR A 115 11.48 11.12 -2.42
CA TYR A 115 10.69 10.77 -1.26
C TYR A 115 11.54 10.00 -0.24
N LYS A 116 11.46 10.45 1.01
CA LYS A 116 12.02 9.77 2.18
C LYS A 116 11.06 9.96 3.34
N ASP A 117 10.89 8.92 4.12
CA ASP A 117 10.01 8.90 5.27
C ASP A 117 10.62 8.12 6.43
N GLU A 118 9.94 8.19 7.57
CA GLU A 118 10.19 7.37 8.74
C GLU A 118 8.94 6.53 9.02
N TYR A 119 9.05 5.55 9.92
CA TYR A 119 7.86 4.83 10.35
C TYR A 119 6.93 5.77 11.13
N PRO A 120 5.60 5.59 11.03
CA PRO A 120 4.64 6.49 11.69
C PRO A 120 4.73 6.42 13.22
N CYS A 121 5.19 5.29 13.77
CA CYS A 121 5.49 5.10 15.18
C CYS A 121 6.43 3.89 15.41
N ASP A 122 6.97 3.77 16.63
CA ASP A 122 7.83 2.65 17.03
C ASP A 122 7.14 1.29 16.92
N GLU A 123 5.84 1.26 17.18
CA GLU A 123 5.02 0.05 17.08
C GLU A 123 4.92 -0.44 15.63
N ALA A 124 4.62 0.44 14.69
CA ALA A 124 4.56 0.12 13.27
C ALA A 124 5.92 -0.41 12.76
N LYS A 125 7.02 0.21 13.19
CA LYS A 125 8.39 -0.25 12.91
C LYS A 125 8.63 -1.66 13.45
N ARG A 126 8.32 -1.90 14.72
CA ARG A 126 8.51 -3.21 15.38
C ARG A 126 7.73 -4.30 14.65
N LEU A 127 6.44 -4.08 14.40
CA LEU A 127 5.58 -5.07 13.75
C LEU A 127 5.98 -5.32 12.29
N SER A 128 6.40 -4.28 11.55
CA SER A 128 6.90 -4.43 10.18
C SER A 128 8.14 -5.32 10.13
N ASN A 129 9.07 -5.14 11.07
CA ASN A 129 10.27 -5.98 11.17
C ASN A 129 9.90 -7.43 11.49
N ILE A 130 9.04 -7.67 12.49
CA ILE A 130 8.57 -9.02 12.84
C ILE A 130 7.90 -9.70 11.65
N TYR A 131 7.04 -8.99 10.92
CA TYR A 131 6.38 -9.54 9.74
C TYR A 131 7.41 -9.93 8.67
N LYS A 132 8.37 -9.06 8.35
CA LYS A 132 9.41 -9.32 7.34
C LYS A 132 10.35 -10.47 7.73
N GLU A 133 10.59 -10.68 9.01
CA GLU A 133 11.38 -11.81 9.52
C GLU A 133 10.64 -13.15 9.37
N LYS A 134 9.32 -13.15 9.60
CA LYS A 134 8.47 -14.36 9.54
C LYS A 134 8.02 -14.71 8.12
N THR A 135 7.86 -13.72 7.27
CA THR A 135 7.27 -13.88 5.93
C THR A 135 8.30 -13.51 4.86
N PRO A 136 8.84 -14.49 4.11
CA PRO A 136 9.68 -14.19 2.96
C PRO A 136 8.88 -13.35 1.96
N ILE A 137 9.45 -12.24 1.48
CA ILE A 137 8.79 -11.35 0.53
C ILE A 137 8.37 -12.14 -0.72
N ASN A 138 7.06 -12.37 -0.87
CA ASN A 138 6.52 -13.06 -2.03
C ASN A 138 6.32 -12.06 -3.18
N LYS A 139 7.32 -11.98 -4.07
CA LYS A 139 7.31 -11.09 -5.24
C LYS A 139 6.09 -11.32 -6.16
N ASN A 140 5.47 -12.50 -6.12
CA ASN A 140 4.37 -12.85 -7.01
C ASN A 140 3.07 -12.08 -6.71
N ILE A 141 2.88 -11.67 -5.45
CA ILE A 141 1.68 -10.95 -5.00
C ILE A 141 1.57 -9.61 -5.75
N ILE A 142 2.64 -8.82 -5.73
CA ILE A 142 2.69 -7.51 -6.38
C ILE A 142 2.50 -7.63 -7.89
N SER A 143 3.12 -8.64 -8.53
CA SER A 143 3.00 -8.83 -9.98
C SER A 143 1.57 -9.17 -10.43
N GLY A 144 0.81 -9.95 -9.66
CA GLY A 144 -0.57 -10.31 -10.00
C GLY A 144 -1.52 -9.11 -9.94
N LEU A 145 -1.33 -8.23 -8.96
CA LEU A 145 -2.15 -7.02 -8.82
C LEU A 145 -1.78 -5.96 -9.84
N LEU A 146 -0.49 -5.80 -10.14
CA LEU A 146 -0.06 -4.95 -11.25
C LEU A 146 -0.69 -5.41 -12.56
N ALA A 147 -0.71 -6.71 -12.85
CA ALA A 147 -1.34 -7.23 -14.05
C ALA A 147 -2.84 -6.88 -14.11
N ARG A 148 -3.58 -7.08 -13.02
CA ARG A 148 -5.02 -6.72 -12.94
C ARG A 148 -5.26 -5.23 -13.07
N ALA A 149 -4.45 -4.40 -12.40
CA ALA A 149 -4.58 -2.95 -12.48
C ALA A 149 -4.28 -2.46 -13.90
N ILE A 150 -3.29 -3.05 -14.58
CA ILE A 150 -2.98 -2.78 -15.99
C ILE A 150 -4.17 -3.17 -16.89
N GLU A 151 -4.75 -4.37 -16.71
CA GLU A 151 -5.92 -4.82 -17.48
C GLU A 151 -7.12 -3.88 -17.33
N ASN A 152 -7.41 -3.44 -16.10
CA ASN A 152 -8.54 -2.54 -15.81
C ASN A 152 -8.31 -1.09 -16.25
N SER A 153 -7.05 -0.67 -16.41
CA SER A 153 -6.69 0.71 -16.77
C SER A 153 -6.50 0.92 -18.28
N ILE A 154 -6.58 -0.15 -19.08
CA ILE A 154 -6.30 -0.12 -20.51
C ILE A 154 -7.58 -0.35 -21.32
N PRO A 155 -8.07 0.66 -22.08
CA PRO A 155 -8.93 0.42 -23.24
C PRO A 155 -8.13 0.07 -24.51
N TYR A 156 -6.79 0.13 -24.52
CA TYR A 156 -5.97 -0.09 -25.72
C TYR A 156 -4.63 -0.81 -25.47
N LYS A 157 -4.55 -2.07 -25.94
CA LYS A 157 -3.34 -2.89 -26.23
C LYS A 157 -1.99 -2.33 -25.74
N LEU A 158 -1.50 -2.81 -24.59
CA LEU A 158 -0.05 -2.92 -24.36
C LEU A 158 0.37 -4.35 -24.68
N VAL A 159 1.28 -4.50 -25.65
CA VAL A 159 2.02 -5.74 -25.85
C VAL A 159 3.17 -5.74 -24.84
N ILE A 160 3.07 -6.61 -23.83
CA ILE A 160 4.18 -6.89 -22.92
C ILE A 160 5.01 -7.98 -23.60
N HIS A 161 6.27 -7.69 -23.94
CA HIS A 161 7.25 -8.73 -24.24
C HIS A 161 7.91 -9.13 -22.93
N ILE A 162 7.72 -10.40 -22.56
CA ILE A 162 8.39 -11.09 -21.45
C ILE A 162 9.74 -11.59 -21.96
#